data_AF-A0A0P7GLA8-F1
#
_entry.id   AF-A0A0P7GLA8-F1
#
_cell.length_a   1.000
_cell.length_b   1.000
_cell.length_c   1.000
_cell.angle_alpha   90.00
_cell.angle_beta   90.00
_cell.angle_gamma   90.00
#
_symmetry.space_group_name_H-M   'P 1'
#
loop_
_entity.id
_entity.type
_entity.pdbx_description
1 polymer ?
#
loop_
_entity_poly.entity_id
_entity_poly.type
_entity_poly.pdbx_seq_one_letter_code
_entity_poly.pdbx_strand_id
1 'polypeptide(L)'
;MHADAVVLDVDGVLVDESDSYRRAIIETIERRHGTTIERGTVQRFKEAGGFNNDWELTDGATLFVLARAAGYTGDAAEFTDAIAAREDGGVAAARAVLREAAARDGFDADAVEAEWDPEGIRETFQALYLGADLFREIEGGEPPFEAPGYIHDEPVILEPGTVEALQSRFPVGVLTGRPEAEAEIALGRAGLSVPEEHRFTMDDWAEGKPHPAR
;
A
#
# COMPACT_ATOMS: atom_id res chain seq x y z
N MET A 1 -20.39 2.22 -29.09
CA MET A 1 -20.47 2.11 -27.62
C MET A 1 -20.74 3.51 -27.11
N HIS A 2 -21.90 3.75 -26.50
CA HIS A 2 -22.19 5.00 -25.82
C HIS A 2 -21.99 4.70 -24.34
N ALA A 3 -20.94 5.24 -23.74
CA ALA A 3 -20.75 5.16 -22.30
C ALA A 3 -21.58 6.27 -21.64
N ASP A 4 -22.39 5.90 -20.66
CA ASP A 4 -23.24 6.86 -19.93
C ASP A 4 -22.47 7.59 -18.81
N ALA A 5 -21.35 7.04 -18.37
CA ALA A 5 -20.46 7.60 -17.36
C ALA A 5 -19.03 7.04 -17.49
N VAL A 6 -18.08 7.66 -16.78
CA VAL A 6 -16.71 7.17 -16.64
C VAL A 6 -16.38 7.08 -15.15
N VAL A 7 -15.86 5.92 -14.72
CA VAL A 7 -15.31 5.73 -13.37
C VAL A 7 -13.80 5.58 -13.51
N LEU A 8 -13.06 6.41 -12.80
CA LEU A 8 -11.60 6.43 -12.83
C LEU A 8 -11.03 5.81 -11.56
N ASP A 9 -9.93 5.07 -11.71
CA ASP A 9 -9.04 4.83 -10.58
C ASP A 9 -8.25 6.10 -10.26
N VAL A 10 -7.61 6.14 -9.08
CA VAL A 10 -6.65 7.20 -8.72
C VAL A 10 -5.24 6.77 -9.10
N ASP A 11 -4.81 5.62 -8.58
CA ASP A 11 -3.45 5.09 -8.72
C ASP A 11 -3.21 4.59 -10.14
N GLY A 12 -2.11 5.02 -10.75
CA GLY A 12 -1.76 4.73 -12.15
C GLY A 12 -2.67 5.36 -13.21
N VAL A 13 -3.69 6.14 -12.81
CA VAL A 13 -4.65 6.81 -13.72
C VAL A 13 -4.63 8.33 -13.55
N LEU A 14 -4.79 8.84 -12.33
CA LEU A 14 -4.72 10.27 -12.02
C LEU A 14 -3.31 10.70 -11.63
N VAL A 15 -2.65 9.88 -10.81
CA VAL A 15 -1.30 10.10 -10.29
C VAL A 15 -0.46 8.84 -10.43
N ASP A 16 0.86 9.01 -10.49
CA ASP A 16 1.83 7.91 -10.40
C ASP A 16 2.36 7.83 -8.96
N GLU A 17 1.78 6.92 -8.20
CA GLU A 17 2.09 6.60 -6.80
C GLU A 17 3.24 5.60 -6.65
N SER A 18 3.74 5.08 -7.77
CA SER A 18 4.54 3.87 -7.75
C SER A 18 5.89 4.07 -7.05
N ASP A 19 6.43 5.30 -7.04
CA ASP A 19 7.65 5.63 -6.29
C ASP A 19 7.37 5.99 -4.82
N SER A 20 6.26 6.68 -4.52
CA SER A 20 5.92 7.13 -3.16
C SER A 20 5.73 5.95 -2.22
N TYR A 21 4.90 4.97 -2.61
CA TYR A 21 4.67 3.78 -1.79
C TYR A 21 5.90 2.92 -1.64
N ARG A 22 6.68 2.71 -2.72
CA ARG A 22 7.93 1.93 -2.63
C ARG A 22 8.92 2.56 -1.64
N ARG A 23 9.05 3.88 -1.64
CA ARG A 23 9.89 4.59 -0.67
C ARG A 23 9.36 4.43 0.75
N ALA A 24 8.05 4.56 0.97
CA ALA A 24 7.42 4.39 2.27
C ALA A 24 7.63 2.96 2.83
N ILE A 25 7.46 1.92 2.01
CA ILE A 25 7.69 0.52 2.40
C ILE A 25 9.14 0.30 2.86
N ILE A 26 10.10 0.69 2.01
CA ILE A 26 11.53 0.46 2.25
C ILE A 26 12.00 1.20 3.51
N GLU A 27 11.63 2.47 3.64
CA GLU A 27 12.08 3.29 4.77
C GLU A 27 11.35 2.94 6.07
N THR A 28 10.10 2.48 6.02
CA THR A 28 9.41 1.92 7.19
C THR A 28 10.20 0.75 7.78
N ILE A 29 10.59 -0.20 6.92
CA ILE A 29 11.36 -1.37 7.33
C ILE A 29 12.73 -0.94 7.89
N GLU A 30 13.42 -0.01 7.22
CA GLU A 30 14.71 0.51 7.66
C GLU A 30 14.64 1.19 9.03
N ARG A 31 13.66 2.07 9.24
CA ARG A 31 13.51 2.81 10.50
C ARG A 31 13.17 1.91 11.67
N ARG A 32 12.33 0.89 11.45
CA ARG A 32 11.86 0.01 12.52
C ARG A 32 12.82 -1.11 12.87
N HIS A 33 13.53 -1.65 11.88
CA HIS A 33 14.33 -2.86 12.05
C HIS A 33 15.83 -2.67 11.76
N GLY A 34 16.26 -1.46 11.38
CA GLY A 34 17.68 -1.13 11.14
C GLY A 34 18.29 -1.85 9.94
N THR A 35 17.47 -2.48 9.10
CA THR A 35 17.85 -3.18 7.88
C THR A 35 16.84 -2.86 6.80
N THR A 36 17.23 -3.00 5.53
CA THR A 36 16.41 -2.59 4.40
C THR A 36 16.18 -3.73 3.41
N ILE A 37 15.28 -3.51 2.47
CA ILE A 37 15.04 -4.39 1.33
C ILE A 37 15.20 -3.62 0.02
N GLU A 38 15.55 -4.34 -1.04
CA GLU A 38 15.68 -3.74 -2.36
C GLU A 38 14.31 -3.53 -3.03
N ARG A 39 14.23 -2.60 -3.98
CA ARG A 39 13.04 -2.38 -4.80
C ARG A 39 12.55 -3.66 -5.49
N GLY A 40 13.48 -4.54 -5.89
CA GLY A 40 13.16 -5.84 -6.47
C GLY A 40 12.42 -6.75 -5.48
N THR A 41 12.74 -6.71 -4.20
CA THR A 41 12.02 -7.44 -3.15
C THR A 41 10.59 -6.94 -3.01
N VAL A 42 10.39 -5.61 -2.97
CA VAL A 42 9.04 -5.01 -2.92
C VAL A 42 8.20 -5.46 -4.12
N GLN A 43 8.78 -5.45 -5.32
CA GLN A 43 8.10 -5.88 -6.53
C GLN A 43 7.65 -7.36 -6.45
N ARG A 44 8.47 -8.24 -5.89
CA ARG A 44 8.11 -9.65 -5.68
C ARG A 44 6.94 -9.83 -4.73
N PHE A 45 6.87 -9.03 -3.66
CA PHE A 45 5.70 -9.05 -2.77
C PHE A 45 4.43 -8.58 -3.48
N LYS A 46 4.52 -7.57 -4.35
CA LYS A 46 3.37 -7.15 -5.19
C LYS A 46 2.92 -8.28 -6.13
N GLU A 47 3.86 -9.00 -6.73
CA GLU A 47 3.60 -10.11 -7.64
C GLU A 47 3.08 -11.37 -6.93
N ALA A 48 3.49 -11.61 -5.69
CA ALA A 48 2.99 -12.72 -4.88
C ALA A 48 1.48 -12.59 -4.59
N GLY A 49 0.98 -11.35 -4.55
CA GLY A 49 -0.44 -11.04 -4.48
C GLY A 49 -1.10 -11.32 -3.13
N GLY A 50 -2.38 -10.96 -3.04
CA GLY A 50 -3.21 -11.15 -1.85
C GLY A 50 -2.98 -10.16 -0.71
N PHE A 51 -2.09 -9.18 -0.89
CA PHE A 51 -2.00 -8.01 -0.01
C PHE A 51 -2.99 -6.96 -0.51
N ASN A 52 -3.95 -6.59 0.33
CA ASN A 52 -5.04 -5.68 -0.05
C ASN A 52 -4.59 -4.22 -0.16
N ASN A 53 -3.50 -3.86 0.52
CA ASN A 53 -2.92 -2.53 0.53
C ASN A 53 -1.41 -2.58 0.81
N ASP A 54 -0.73 -1.45 0.66
CA ASP A 54 0.72 -1.37 0.86
C ASP A 54 1.13 -1.53 2.35
N TRP A 55 0.23 -1.37 3.33
CA TRP A 55 0.52 -1.68 4.74
C TRP A 55 0.65 -3.18 4.95
N GLU A 56 -0.33 -3.97 4.48
CA GLU A 56 -0.27 -5.44 4.51
C GLU A 56 0.95 -5.97 3.75
N LEU A 57 1.29 -5.34 2.62
CA LEU A 57 2.52 -5.67 1.91
C LEU A 57 3.75 -5.38 2.76
N THR A 58 3.79 -4.24 3.45
CA THR A 58 4.87 -3.88 4.37
C THR A 58 4.96 -4.87 5.53
N ASP A 59 3.83 -5.38 6.03
CA ASP A 59 3.79 -6.46 7.02
C ASP A 59 4.44 -7.73 6.50
N GLY A 60 4.05 -8.19 5.30
CA GLY A 60 4.64 -9.38 4.67
C GLY A 60 6.15 -9.24 4.46
N ALA A 61 6.59 -8.08 3.98
CA ALA A 61 8.01 -7.77 3.80
C ALA A 61 8.77 -7.70 5.13
N THR A 62 8.14 -7.16 6.18
CA THR A 62 8.72 -7.11 7.53
C THR A 62 8.89 -8.51 8.12
N LEU A 63 7.89 -9.39 7.96
CA LEU A 63 7.99 -10.79 8.39
C LEU A 63 9.18 -11.50 7.72
N PHE A 64 9.41 -11.27 6.42
CA PHE A 64 10.60 -11.79 5.73
C PHE A 64 11.90 -11.25 6.33
N VAL A 65 11.97 -9.96 6.61
CA VAL A 65 13.15 -9.32 7.22
C VAL A 65 13.46 -9.89 8.60
N LEU A 66 12.44 -10.02 9.45
CA LEU A 66 12.58 -10.60 10.79
C LEU A 66 12.95 -12.09 10.71
N ALA A 67 12.37 -12.85 9.77
CA ALA A 67 12.76 -14.22 9.53
C ALA A 67 14.24 -14.34 9.16
N ARG A 68 14.74 -13.47 8.26
CA ARG A 68 16.16 -13.42 7.88
C ARG A 68 17.06 -13.13 9.09
N ALA A 69 16.65 -12.22 9.97
CA ALA A 69 17.37 -11.94 11.20
C ALA A 69 17.36 -13.13 12.19
N ALA A 70 16.27 -13.90 12.22
CA ALA A 70 16.10 -15.07 13.08
C ALA A 70 16.81 -16.34 12.59
N GLY A 71 17.22 -16.39 11.31
CA GLY A 71 17.98 -17.51 10.76
C GLY A 71 17.39 -18.14 9.50
N TYR A 72 16.36 -17.53 8.89
CA TYR A 72 15.85 -17.97 7.59
C TYR A 72 16.95 -17.96 6.53
N THR A 73 17.17 -19.11 5.90
CA THR A 73 18.29 -19.32 4.97
C THR A 73 17.94 -18.95 3.53
N GLY A 74 16.65 -18.97 3.18
CA GLY A 74 16.16 -18.67 1.84
C GLY A 74 16.18 -17.19 1.50
N ASP A 75 15.93 -16.88 0.23
CA ASP A 75 15.90 -15.50 -0.28
C ASP A 75 14.46 -14.96 -0.43
N ALA A 76 14.35 -13.71 -0.91
CA ALA A 76 13.07 -13.06 -1.13
C ALA A 76 12.24 -13.76 -2.22
N ALA A 77 12.88 -14.34 -3.24
CA ALA A 77 12.17 -15.06 -4.30
C ALA A 77 11.55 -16.33 -3.73
N GLU A 78 12.31 -17.14 -3.00
CA GLU A 78 11.78 -18.35 -2.37
C GLU A 78 10.64 -18.06 -1.39
N PHE A 79 10.75 -16.97 -0.62
CA PHE A 79 9.71 -16.58 0.34
C PHE A 79 8.42 -16.13 -0.36
N THR A 80 8.54 -15.30 -1.40
CA THR A 80 7.39 -14.76 -2.14
C THR A 80 6.75 -15.78 -3.08
N ASP A 81 7.54 -16.66 -3.70
CA ASP A 81 7.04 -17.79 -4.49
C ASP A 81 6.22 -18.75 -3.59
N ALA A 82 6.69 -18.97 -2.35
CA ALA A 82 5.95 -19.77 -1.37
C ALA A 82 4.63 -19.11 -0.95
N ILE A 83 4.57 -17.78 -0.88
CA ILE A 83 3.31 -17.03 -0.66
C ILE A 83 2.37 -17.23 -1.85
N ALA A 84 2.87 -17.00 -3.07
CA ALA A 84 2.09 -17.07 -4.30
C ALA A 84 1.52 -18.47 -4.58
N ALA A 85 2.18 -19.51 -4.07
CA ALA A 85 1.73 -20.90 -4.22
C ALA A 85 0.54 -21.28 -3.32
N ARG A 86 0.15 -20.41 -2.38
CA ARG A 86 -0.94 -20.69 -1.43
C ARG A 86 -2.30 -20.22 -1.96
N GLU A 87 -3.35 -20.87 -1.48
CA GLU A 87 -4.73 -20.45 -1.76
C GLU A 87 -5.08 -19.16 -1.01
N ASP A 88 -4.59 -19.03 0.23
CA ASP A 88 -4.61 -17.80 1.00
C ASP A 88 -3.42 -16.93 0.59
N GLY A 89 -3.66 -15.67 0.19
CA GLY A 89 -2.62 -14.69 -0.12
C GLY A 89 -2.31 -13.74 1.04
N GLY A 90 -1.47 -12.73 0.80
CA GLY A 90 -1.24 -11.64 1.74
C GLY A 90 -0.54 -12.02 3.05
N VAL A 91 -0.91 -11.34 4.14
CA VAL A 91 -0.26 -11.50 5.45
C VAL A 91 -0.46 -12.89 6.03
N ALA A 92 -1.63 -13.50 5.84
CA ALA A 92 -1.91 -14.87 6.31
C ALA A 92 -0.95 -15.88 5.67
N ALA A 93 -0.76 -15.77 4.35
CA ALA A 93 0.19 -16.57 3.59
C ALA A 93 1.62 -16.38 4.09
N ALA A 94 2.05 -15.13 4.27
CA ALA A 94 3.39 -14.79 4.73
C ALA A 94 3.70 -15.41 6.11
N ARG A 95 2.72 -15.39 7.03
CA ARG A 95 2.84 -16.04 8.34
C ARG A 95 2.92 -17.56 8.25
N ALA A 96 2.18 -18.18 7.33
CA ALA A 96 2.27 -19.61 7.11
C ALA A 96 3.64 -20.01 6.56
N VAL A 97 4.15 -19.27 5.56
CA VAL A 97 5.51 -19.45 5.01
C VAL A 97 6.57 -19.26 6.08
N LEU A 98 6.44 -18.24 6.94
CA LEU A 98 7.32 -18.03 8.09
C LEU A 98 7.41 -19.27 8.99
N ARG A 99 6.26 -19.86 9.35
CA ARG A 99 6.23 -21.04 10.24
C ARG A 99 6.83 -22.29 9.57
N GLU A 100 6.57 -22.49 8.29
CA GLU A 100 7.17 -23.58 7.51
C GLU A 100 8.68 -23.42 7.40
N ALA A 101 9.15 -22.20 7.14
CA ALA A 101 10.57 -21.84 7.11
C ALA A 101 11.24 -22.04 8.48
N ALA A 102 10.58 -21.66 9.57
CA ALA A 102 11.06 -21.84 10.93
C ALA A 102 11.26 -23.31 11.29
N ALA A 103 10.28 -24.17 10.94
CA ALA A 103 10.38 -25.60 11.14
C ALA A 103 11.52 -26.24 10.32
N ARG A 104 11.77 -25.73 9.11
CA ARG A 104 12.82 -26.23 8.21
C ARG A 104 14.23 -25.78 8.64
N ASP A 105 14.38 -24.51 9.00
CA ASP A 105 15.68 -23.88 9.23
C ASP A 105 16.06 -23.82 10.72
N GLY A 106 15.11 -24.12 11.62
CA GLY A 106 15.36 -24.30 13.05
C GLY A 106 15.38 -23.00 13.87
N PHE A 107 14.61 -21.99 13.46
CA PHE A 107 14.41 -20.75 14.23
C PHE A 107 13.01 -20.67 14.86
N ASP A 108 12.80 -19.71 15.76
CA ASP A 108 11.53 -19.54 16.48
C ASP A 108 10.60 -18.57 15.75
N ALA A 109 9.54 -19.10 15.13
CA ALA A 109 8.52 -18.29 14.44
C ALA A 109 7.67 -17.46 15.42
N ASP A 110 7.42 -17.96 16.63
CA ASP A 110 6.59 -17.24 17.61
C ASP A 110 7.34 -16.02 18.14
N ALA A 111 8.66 -16.11 18.30
CA ALA A 111 9.51 -14.96 18.61
C ALA A 111 9.50 -13.91 17.49
N VAL A 112 9.54 -14.34 16.22
CA VAL A 112 9.42 -13.43 15.06
C VAL A 112 8.05 -12.74 15.02
N GLU A 113 6.96 -13.49 15.18
CA GLU A 113 5.62 -12.91 15.20
C GLU A 113 5.39 -11.98 16.40
N ALA A 114 6.07 -12.21 17.53
CA ALA A 114 6.01 -11.33 18.70
C ALA A 114 6.76 -10.01 18.51
N GLU A 115 7.78 -9.97 17.64
CA GLU A 115 8.50 -8.74 17.26
C GLU A 115 7.78 -7.96 16.15
N TRP A 116 6.99 -8.63 15.33
CA TRP A 116 6.18 -8.00 14.29
C TRP A 116 5.08 -7.13 14.92
N ASP A 117 5.16 -5.82 14.67
CA ASP A 117 4.25 -4.79 15.20
C ASP A 117 3.53 -4.09 14.03
N PRO A 118 2.35 -4.60 13.61
CA PRO A 118 1.58 -4.05 12.49
C PRO A 118 1.11 -2.61 12.74
N GLU A 119 0.76 -2.27 13.99
CA GLU A 119 0.29 -0.93 14.34
C GLU A 119 1.42 0.09 14.14
N GLY A 120 2.61 -0.23 14.65
CA GLY A 120 3.77 0.62 14.47
C GLY A 120 4.28 0.67 13.02
N ILE A 121 4.09 -0.41 12.24
CA ILE A 121 4.35 -0.41 10.79
C ILE A 121 3.44 0.60 10.10
N ARG A 122 2.13 0.53 10.35
CA ARG A 122 1.15 1.48 9.78
C ARG A 122 1.47 2.92 10.18
N GLU A 123 1.75 3.17 11.46
CA GLU A 123 2.07 4.51 11.96
C GLU A 123 3.32 5.09 11.28
N THR A 124 4.39 4.30 11.16
CA THR A 124 5.63 4.70 10.50
C THR A 124 5.42 4.96 9.01
N PHE A 125 4.68 4.07 8.35
CA PHE A 125 4.34 4.19 6.93
C PHE A 125 3.57 5.49 6.68
N GLN A 126 2.50 5.73 7.45
CA GLN A 126 1.67 6.92 7.28
C GLN A 126 2.45 8.20 7.55
N ALA A 127 3.33 8.21 8.55
CA ALA A 127 4.18 9.37 8.82
C ALA A 127 5.08 9.72 7.62
N LEU A 128 5.68 8.72 6.97
CA LEU A 128 6.51 8.91 5.76
C LEU A 128 5.68 9.35 4.55
N TYR A 129 4.54 8.69 4.36
CA TYR A 129 3.72 8.86 3.18
C TYR A 129 2.96 10.18 3.20
N LEU A 130 2.26 10.49 4.29
CA LEU A 130 1.49 11.73 4.45
C LEU A 130 2.41 12.91 4.76
N GLY A 131 3.49 12.69 5.51
CA GLY A 131 4.28 13.77 6.09
C GLY A 131 3.61 14.37 7.32
N ALA A 132 4.34 15.24 8.02
CA ALA A 132 3.97 15.62 9.38
C ALA A 132 2.63 16.38 9.50
N ASP A 133 2.34 17.28 8.56
CA ASP A 133 1.12 18.10 8.59
C ASP A 133 -0.12 17.26 8.27
N LEU A 134 -0.09 16.49 7.18
CA LEU A 134 -1.20 15.63 6.78
C LEU A 134 -1.41 14.48 7.77
N PHE A 135 -0.35 13.95 8.40
CA PHE A 135 -0.50 12.95 9.44
C PHE A 135 -1.32 13.48 10.62
N ARG A 136 -1.02 14.71 11.10
CA ARG A 136 -1.77 15.35 12.19
C ARG A 136 -3.25 15.54 11.84
N GLU A 137 -3.51 15.93 10.59
CA GLU A 137 -4.86 16.17 10.09
C GLU A 137 -5.67 14.88 9.91
N ILE A 138 -5.06 13.85 9.31
CA ILE A 138 -5.74 12.63 8.86
C ILE A 138 -5.73 11.54 9.93
N GLU A 139 -4.56 11.20 10.46
CA GLU A 139 -4.42 10.09 11.44
C GLU A 139 -4.77 10.55 12.86
N GLY A 140 -4.71 11.86 13.13
CA GLY A 140 -5.07 12.44 14.42
C GLY A 140 -4.04 12.09 15.51
N GLY A 141 -3.01 12.92 15.63
CA GLY A 141 -1.95 12.72 16.61
C GLY A 141 -0.64 13.36 16.16
N GLU A 142 0.42 13.21 16.96
CA GLU A 142 1.76 13.62 16.52
C GLU A 142 2.42 12.46 15.77
N PRO A 143 3.06 12.71 14.61
CA PRO A 143 3.79 11.67 13.91
C PRO A 143 4.99 11.20 14.75
N PRO A 144 5.41 9.93 14.62
CA PRO A 144 6.59 9.41 15.31
C PRO A 144 7.88 10.15 14.94
N PHE A 145 7.89 10.86 13.81
CA PHE A 145 8.98 11.72 13.36
C PHE A 145 8.50 12.71 12.30
N GLU A 146 9.29 13.76 12.07
CA GLU A 146 9.05 14.70 10.99
C GLU A 146 9.48 14.09 9.64
N ALA A 147 8.59 14.17 8.66
CA ALA A 147 8.83 13.74 7.29
C ALA A 147 8.13 14.70 6.31
N PRO A 148 8.69 14.91 5.10
CA PRO A 148 8.12 15.84 4.13
C PRO A 148 6.84 15.34 3.45
N GLY A 149 6.55 14.03 3.49
CA GLY A 149 5.37 13.41 2.87
C GLY A 149 5.59 13.02 1.41
N TYR A 150 5.69 11.71 1.14
CA TYR A 150 5.85 11.18 -0.21
C TYR A 150 4.63 11.34 -1.11
N ILE A 151 3.44 11.53 -0.54
CA ILE A 151 2.22 11.85 -1.29
C ILE A 151 2.36 13.14 -2.13
N HIS A 152 3.22 14.07 -1.72
CA HIS A 152 3.45 15.31 -2.45
C HIS A 152 4.33 15.14 -3.70
N ASP A 153 5.11 14.06 -3.76
CA ASP A 153 6.05 13.76 -4.85
C ASP A 153 5.38 13.02 -6.02
N GLU A 154 4.13 12.54 -5.88
CA GLU A 154 3.48 11.70 -6.90
C GLU A 154 3.19 12.51 -8.18
N PRO A 155 3.76 12.19 -9.34
CA PRO A 155 3.50 12.92 -10.58
C PRO A 155 2.02 12.84 -10.99
N VAL A 156 1.45 13.96 -11.44
CA VAL A 156 0.10 13.97 -12.03
C VAL A 156 0.17 13.43 -13.46
N ILE A 157 -0.65 12.43 -13.77
CA ILE A 157 -0.74 11.79 -15.09
C ILE A 157 -1.72 12.56 -15.99
N LEU A 158 -2.83 13.05 -15.42
CA LEU A 158 -3.84 13.74 -16.21
C LEU A 158 -3.38 15.11 -16.69
N GLU A 159 -3.56 15.35 -17.99
CA GLU A 159 -3.43 16.67 -18.58
C GLU A 159 -4.72 17.49 -18.38
N PRO A 160 -4.63 18.82 -18.17
CA PRO A 160 -5.81 19.67 -17.98
C PRO A 160 -6.86 19.56 -19.10
N GLY A 161 -6.43 19.41 -20.35
CA GLY A 161 -7.35 19.24 -21.49
C GLY A 161 -8.14 17.92 -21.45
N THR A 162 -7.56 16.87 -20.85
CA THR A 162 -8.24 15.58 -20.65
C THR A 162 -9.31 15.70 -19.57
N VAL A 163 -9.02 16.39 -18.48
CA VAL A 163 -9.99 16.68 -17.41
C VAL A 163 -11.20 17.43 -17.97
N GLU A 164 -10.97 18.51 -18.72
CA GLU A 164 -12.04 19.28 -19.36
C GLU A 164 -12.87 18.44 -20.33
N ALA A 165 -12.21 17.61 -21.14
CA ALA A 165 -12.88 16.74 -22.09
C ALA A 165 -13.76 15.67 -21.41
N LEU A 166 -13.32 15.12 -20.27
CA LEU A 166 -14.09 14.14 -19.52
C LEU A 166 -15.30 14.80 -18.85
N GLN A 167 -15.09 15.86 -18.08
CA GLN A 167 -16.14 16.50 -17.29
C GLN A 167 -17.20 17.21 -18.16
N SER A 168 -16.85 17.66 -19.38
CA SER A 168 -17.81 18.26 -20.31
C SER A 168 -18.69 17.25 -21.05
N ARG A 169 -18.31 15.97 -21.06
CA ARG A 169 -18.95 14.93 -21.87
C ARG A 169 -19.61 13.83 -21.06
N PHE A 170 -19.12 13.55 -19.86
CA PHE A 170 -19.56 12.43 -19.05
C PHE A 170 -19.75 12.84 -17.59
N PRO A 171 -20.72 12.24 -16.89
CA PRO A 171 -20.63 12.07 -15.44
C PRO A 171 -19.35 11.30 -15.09
N VAL A 172 -18.55 11.86 -14.17
CA VAL A 172 -17.29 11.25 -13.71
C VAL A 172 -17.46 10.80 -12.27
N GLY A 173 -17.04 9.56 -11.99
CA GLY A 173 -16.89 9.01 -10.65
C GLY A 173 -15.47 8.50 -10.41
N VAL A 174 -15.16 8.19 -9.16
CA VAL A 174 -13.87 7.65 -8.72
C VAL A 174 -14.11 6.39 -7.92
N LEU A 175 -13.33 5.35 -8.20
CA LEU A 175 -13.27 4.14 -7.39
C LEU A 175 -11.80 3.86 -7.09
N THR A 176 -11.39 4.00 -5.83
CA THR A 176 -9.98 3.91 -5.42
C THR A 176 -9.79 3.05 -4.17
N GLY A 177 -8.60 2.47 -4.03
CA GLY A 177 -8.16 1.83 -2.80
C GLY A 177 -7.59 2.82 -1.78
N ARG A 178 -7.46 4.11 -2.13
CA ARG A 178 -7.05 5.14 -1.16
C ARG A 178 -8.16 5.41 -0.14
N PRO A 179 -7.81 5.77 1.11
CA PRO A 179 -8.72 6.43 2.03
C PRO A 179 -9.28 7.73 1.45
N GLU A 180 -10.43 8.19 1.95
CA GLU A 180 -11.14 9.38 1.48
C GLU A 180 -10.24 10.63 1.43
N ALA A 181 -9.54 10.92 2.53
CA ALA A 181 -8.66 12.08 2.63
C ALA A 181 -7.51 12.04 1.60
N GLU A 182 -6.91 10.86 1.39
CA GLU A 182 -5.83 10.70 0.41
C GLU A 182 -6.33 10.81 -1.03
N ALA A 183 -7.54 10.29 -1.30
CA ALA A 183 -8.19 10.43 -2.59
C ALA A 183 -8.52 11.90 -2.90
N GLU A 184 -8.99 12.66 -1.91
CA GLU A 184 -9.26 14.09 -2.08
C GLU A 184 -8.00 14.89 -2.44
N ILE A 185 -6.87 14.60 -1.78
CA ILE A 185 -5.58 15.22 -2.10
C ILE A 185 -5.17 14.91 -3.55
N ALA A 186 -5.28 13.66 -3.98
CA ALA A 186 -4.94 13.25 -5.34
C ALA A 186 -5.84 13.93 -6.39
N LEU A 187 -7.15 14.00 -6.12
CA LEU A 187 -8.12 14.68 -6.98
C LEU A 187 -7.82 16.18 -7.10
N GLY A 188 -7.52 16.84 -5.98
CA GLY A 188 -7.13 18.23 -5.95
C GLY A 188 -5.86 18.51 -6.76
N ARG A 189 -4.84 17.65 -6.64
CA ARG A 189 -3.59 17.74 -7.41
C ARG A 189 -3.82 17.50 -8.91
N ALA A 190 -4.69 16.55 -9.27
CA ALA A 190 -5.06 16.26 -10.65
C ALA A 190 -6.01 17.29 -11.27
N GLY A 191 -6.56 18.21 -10.47
CA GLY A 191 -7.56 19.18 -10.90
C GLY A 191 -8.91 18.56 -11.27
N LEU A 192 -9.17 17.32 -10.86
CA LEU A 192 -10.40 16.59 -11.16
C LEU A 192 -11.44 16.83 -10.05
N SER A 193 -12.54 17.50 -10.40
CA SER A 193 -13.64 17.74 -9.47
C SER A 193 -14.72 16.66 -9.64
N VAL A 194 -14.92 15.88 -8.58
CA VAL A 194 -15.91 14.78 -8.51
C VAL A 194 -16.77 15.00 -7.27
N PRO A 195 -18.11 14.97 -7.35
CA PRO A 195 -18.98 15.04 -6.17
C PRO A 195 -18.72 13.89 -5.19
N GLU A 196 -18.85 14.12 -3.88
CA GLU A 196 -18.62 13.11 -2.83
C GLU A 196 -19.46 11.85 -3.06
N GLU A 197 -20.72 11.99 -3.50
CA GLU A 197 -21.61 10.86 -3.79
C GLU A 197 -21.13 9.96 -4.94
N HIS A 198 -20.13 10.38 -5.71
CA HIS A 198 -19.52 9.65 -6.81
C HIS A 198 -18.06 9.25 -6.52
N ARG A 199 -17.60 9.41 -5.28
CA ARG A 199 -16.29 8.94 -4.82
C ARG A 199 -16.52 7.67 -3.99
N PHE A 200 -15.93 6.57 -4.43
CA PHE A 200 -15.89 5.32 -3.68
C PHE A 200 -14.45 5.02 -3.30
N THR A 201 -14.20 4.96 -2.00
CA THR A 201 -12.86 4.85 -1.40
C THR A 201 -12.75 3.59 -0.54
N MET A 202 -11.58 3.32 0.05
CA MET A 202 -11.42 2.17 0.95
C MET A 202 -12.37 2.26 2.16
N ASP A 203 -12.67 3.47 2.65
CA ASP A 203 -13.53 3.69 3.81
C ASP A 203 -14.99 3.26 3.56
N ASP A 204 -15.41 3.24 2.29
CA ASP A 204 -16.79 2.93 1.89
C ASP A 204 -17.07 1.42 1.76
N TRP A 205 -16.03 0.59 1.82
CA TRP A 205 -16.13 -0.79 1.39
C TRP A 205 -15.14 -1.76 2.06
N ALA A 206 -15.68 -2.56 2.97
CA ALA A 206 -14.91 -3.52 3.76
C ALA A 206 -14.23 -4.65 2.96
N GLU A 207 -14.77 -5.06 1.81
CA GLU A 207 -14.19 -6.17 1.01
C GLU A 207 -13.08 -5.68 0.07
N GLY A 208 -13.04 -4.39 -0.28
CA GLY A 208 -11.99 -3.79 -1.13
C GLY A 208 -11.91 -4.34 -2.56
N LYS A 209 -11.17 -3.62 -3.42
CA LYS A 209 -10.90 -4.08 -4.80
C LYS A 209 -10.17 -5.43 -4.73
N PRO A 210 -10.48 -6.42 -5.60
CA PRO A 210 -11.27 -6.33 -6.83
C PRO A 210 -12.72 -6.84 -6.71
N HIS A 211 -13.28 -6.93 -5.50
CA HIS A 211 -14.54 -7.64 -5.28
C HIS A 211 -15.75 -6.93 -5.97
N PRO A 212 -16.67 -7.61 -6.69
CA PRO A 212 -17.65 -6.91 -7.55
C PRO A 212 -18.89 -6.37 -6.80
N ALA A 213 -18.89 -6.34 -5.46
CA ALA A 213 -20.14 -6.27 -4.68
C ALA A 213 -20.69 -4.87 -4.40
N ARG A 214 -20.13 -3.81 -4.97
CA ARG A 214 -20.71 -2.46 -4.95
C ARG A 214 -20.40 -1.72 -6.24
#